data_AF-A0A944CA23-F1
#
_entry.id   AF-A0A944CA23-F1
#
_cell.length_a   1.000
_cell.length_b   1.000
_cell.length_c   1.000
_cell.angle_alpha   90.00
_cell.angle_beta   90.00
_cell.angle_gamma   90.00
#
_symmetry.space_group_name_H-M   'P 1'
#
loop_
_entity.id
_entity.type
_entity.pdbx_description
1 polymer ?
#
loop_
_entity_poly.entity_id
_entity_poly.type
_entity_poly.pdbx_seq_one_letter_code
_entity_poly.pdbx_strand_id
1 'polypeptide(L)'
;MAALDEGGSAARAVANLEALKLTQMASLLPDYVRLVADGERDFCQALAEMTRVEVAARERRVTNQRIRSSGFPYIKTLADFDWDFQPSVPRGKVEELATLRFLEDAENVLL
;
A
#
# COMPACT_ATOMS: atom_id res chain seq x y z
N MET A 1 35.81 13.61 17.58
CA MET A 1 34.73 14.57 17.29
C MET A 1 33.60 13.77 16.62
N ALA A 2 32.46 13.68 17.32
CA ALA A 2 31.20 13.05 16.90
C ALA A 2 31.21 11.54 16.60
N ALA A 3 31.38 10.72 17.64
CA ALA A 3 30.71 9.44 17.69
C ALA A 3 29.76 9.50 18.90
N LEU A 4 28.50 9.09 18.69
CA LEU A 4 27.55 8.63 19.70
C LEU A 4 26.58 9.66 20.32
N ASP A 5 25.65 10.16 19.49
CA ASP A 5 24.21 10.19 19.84
C ASP A 5 23.36 9.57 18.69
N GLU A 6 23.93 8.61 17.96
CA GLU A 6 23.20 7.91 16.88
C GLU A 6 22.13 6.98 17.46
N GLY A 7 22.42 6.34 18.60
CA GLY A 7 21.44 5.50 19.30
C GLY A 7 20.23 6.28 19.81
N GLY A 8 20.44 7.48 20.35
CA GLY A 8 19.36 8.34 20.85
C GLY A 8 18.55 8.99 19.72
N SER A 9 19.22 9.47 18.68
CA SER A 9 18.55 10.08 17.53
C SER A 9 17.75 9.09 16.69
N ALA A 10 18.27 7.89 16.41
CA ALA A 10 17.54 6.83 15.71
C ALA A 10 16.36 6.31 16.53
N ALA A 11 16.53 6.08 17.84
CA ALA A 11 15.44 5.66 18.71
C ALA A 11 14.32 6.71 18.78
N ARG A 12 14.68 8.00 18.87
CA ARG A 12 13.70 9.10 18.82
C ARG A 12 12.98 9.15 17.47
N ALA A 13 13.68 8.90 16.37
CA ALA A 13 13.07 8.83 15.05
C ALA A 13 12.06 7.68 14.96
N VAL A 14 12.38 6.48 15.45
CA VAL A 14 11.43 5.35 15.55
C VAL A 14 10.18 5.75 16.33
N ALA A 15 10.34 6.31 17.53
CA ALA A 15 9.22 6.75 18.37
C ALA A 15 8.32 7.79 17.66
N ASN A 16 8.92 8.75 16.95
CA ASN A 16 8.17 9.75 16.18
C ASN A 16 7.41 9.09 15.02
N LEU A 17 8.02 8.15 14.30
CA LEU A 17 7.37 7.43 13.19
C LEU A 17 6.19 6.59 13.69
N GLU A 18 6.32 5.94 14.85
CA GLU A 18 5.23 5.22 15.50
C GLU A 18 4.07 6.15 15.89
N ALA A 19 4.38 7.31 16.50
CA ALA A 19 3.38 8.32 16.84
C ALA A 19 2.63 8.85 15.59
N LEU A 20 3.34 8.98 14.47
CA LEU A 20 2.78 9.35 13.16
C LEU A 20 2.08 8.18 12.45
N LYS A 21 2.06 6.98 13.04
CA LYS A 21 1.49 5.74 12.48
C LYS A 21 2.16 5.29 11.18
N LEU A 22 3.43 5.63 11.01
CA LEU A 22 4.31 5.21 9.91
C LEU A 22 5.03 3.90 10.27
N THR A 23 4.25 2.88 10.60
CA THR A 23 4.70 1.65 11.26
C THR A 23 5.72 0.86 10.44
N GLN A 24 5.56 0.78 9.12
CA GLN A 24 6.52 0.07 8.27
C GLN A 24 7.85 0.82 8.21
N MET A 25 7.79 2.14 8.06
CA MET A 25 8.98 2.97 8.04
C MET A 25 9.72 2.90 9.38
N ALA A 26 9.01 2.90 10.51
CA ALA A 26 9.59 2.71 11.84
C ALA A 26 10.32 1.37 11.96
N SER A 27 9.73 0.27 11.48
CA SER A 27 10.35 -1.06 11.52
C SER A 27 11.58 -1.19 10.62
N LEU A 28 11.62 -0.46 9.51
CA LEU A 28 12.69 -0.54 8.52
C LEU A 28 13.87 0.38 8.84
N LEU A 29 13.63 1.45 9.62
CA LEU A 29 14.63 2.48 9.89
C LEU A 29 15.98 1.93 10.38
N PRO A 30 16.05 0.98 11.35
CA PRO A 30 17.35 0.47 11.82
C PRO A 30 18.19 -0.17 10.71
N ASP A 31 17.56 -0.92 9.81
CA ASP A 31 18.24 -1.58 8.70
C ASP A 31 18.75 -0.55 7.68
N TYR A 32 17.94 0.44 7.32
CA TYR A 32 18.35 1.49 6.38
C TYR A 32 19.42 2.42 6.95
N VAL A 33 19.41 2.68 8.27
CA VAL A 33 20.50 3.42 8.92
C VAL A 33 21.83 2.69 8.74
N ARG A 34 21.84 1.35 8.93
CA ARG A 34 23.03 0.54 8.67
C ARG A 34 23.45 0.58 7.21
N LEU A 35 22.52 0.40 6.26
CA LEU A 35 22.82 0.43 4.83
C LEU A 35 23.42 1.78 4.37
N VAL A 36 22.95 2.89 4.94
CA VAL A 36 23.50 4.23 4.65
C VAL A 36 24.88 4.41 5.29
N ALA A 37 25.06 3.95 6.53
CA ALA A 37 26.36 4.02 7.22
C ALA A 37 27.44 3.19 6.51
N ASP A 38 27.06 2.03 5.97
CA ASP A 38 27.94 1.14 5.21
C ASP A 38 28.16 1.63 3.75
N GLY A 39 27.47 2.68 3.33
CA GLY A 39 27.56 3.25 1.98
C GLY A 39 26.87 2.42 0.88
N GLU A 40 26.09 1.41 1.26
CA GLU A 40 25.35 0.54 0.32
C GLU A 40 24.10 1.23 -0.26
N ARG A 41 23.59 2.25 0.44
CA ARG A 41 22.46 3.08 0.01
C ARG A 41 22.70 4.55 0.25
N ASP A 42 22.26 5.37 -0.69
CA ASP A 42 22.14 6.81 -0.49
C ASP A 42 20.96 7.14 0.47
N PHE A 43 21.07 8.22 1.24
CA PHE A 43 20.03 8.64 2.18
C PHE A 43 18.69 8.92 1.50
N CYS A 44 18.69 9.64 0.37
CA CYS A 44 17.46 9.96 -0.35
C CYS A 44 16.83 8.68 -0.92
N GLN A 45 17.65 7.74 -1.37
CA GLN A 45 17.18 6.44 -1.82
C GLN A 45 16.56 5.63 -0.67
N ALA A 46 17.22 5.54 0.48
CA ALA A 46 16.69 4.87 1.67
C ALA A 46 15.34 5.46 2.11
N LEU A 47 15.23 6.79 2.13
CA LEU A 47 13.99 7.49 2.47
C LEU A 47 12.87 7.20 1.46
N ALA A 48 13.17 7.20 0.16
CA ALA A 48 12.22 6.89 -0.89
C ALA A 48 11.71 5.44 -0.79
N GLU A 49 12.61 4.47 -0.52
CA GLU A 49 12.25 3.06 -0.37
C GLU A 49 11.36 2.84 0.86
N MET A 50 11.75 3.40 2.03
CA MET A 50 10.94 3.32 3.25
C MET A 50 9.55 3.95 3.09
N THR A 51 9.46 5.14 2.50
CA THR A 51 8.18 5.83 2.30
C THR A 51 7.29 5.09 1.31
N ARG A 52 7.86 4.50 0.25
CA ARG A 52 7.12 3.64 -0.69
C ARG A 52 6.47 2.45 0.01
N VAL A 53 7.19 1.77 0.91
CA VAL A 53 6.64 0.63 1.66
C VAL A 53 5.48 1.07 2.57
N GLU A 54 5.63 2.21 3.25
CA GLU A 54 4.57 2.75 4.12
C GLU A 54 3.32 3.17 3.33
N VAL A 55 3.48 3.83 2.18
CA VAL A 55 2.37 4.21 1.28
C VAL A 55 1.60 2.96 0.85
N ALA A 56 2.30 1.93 0.36
CA ALA A 56 1.66 0.68 -0.05
C ALA A 56 0.94 -0.02 1.12
N ALA A 57 1.49 0.04 2.33
CA ALA A 57 0.83 -0.51 3.52
C ALA A 57 -0.43 0.29 3.92
N ARG A 58 -0.40 1.62 3.77
CA ARG A 58 -1.56 2.49 3.98
C ARG A 58 -2.67 2.19 2.98
N GLU A 59 -2.34 2.05 1.70
CA GLU A 59 -3.31 1.70 0.65
C GLU A 59 -3.99 0.37 0.95
N ARG A 60 -3.21 -0.67 1.29
CA ARG A 60 -3.77 -1.98 1.70
C ARG A 60 -4.69 -1.86 2.91
N ARG A 61 -4.31 -1.10 3.94
CA ARG A 61 -5.16 -0.88 5.13
C ARG A 61 -6.47 -0.20 4.76
N VAL A 62 -6.44 0.84 3.94
CA VAL A 62 -7.64 1.58 3.50
C VAL A 62 -8.55 0.67 2.68
N THR A 63 -8.01 -0.09 1.73
CA THR A 63 -8.78 -1.04 0.92
C THR A 63 -9.43 -2.10 1.80
N ASN A 64 -8.68 -2.72 2.72
CA ASN A 64 -9.21 -3.72 3.64
C ASN A 64 -10.29 -3.14 4.55
N GLN A 65 -10.12 -1.90 5.01
CA GLN A 65 -11.13 -1.22 5.83
C GLN A 65 -12.41 -0.98 5.04
N ARG A 66 -12.32 -0.51 3.78
CA ARG A 66 -13.47 -0.32 2.89
C ARG A 66 -14.22 -1.63 2.63
N ILE A 67 -13.50 -2.72 2.37
CA ILE A 67 -14.10 -4.05 2.21
C ILE A 67 -14.81 -4.47 3.49
N ARG A 68 -14.17 -4.35 4.67
CA ARG A 68 -14.82 -4.69 5.95
C ARG A 68 -16.05 -3.85 6.25
N SER A 69 -16.03 -2.56 5.90
CA SER A 69 -17.17 -1.65 6.12
C SER A 69 -18.35 -1.90 5.17
N SER A 70 -18.15 -2.64 4.08
CA SER A 70 -19.21 -2.92 3.10
C SER A 70 -20.30 -3.88 3.61
N GLY A 71 -20.08 -4.53 4.76
CA GLY A 71 -21.06 -5.44 5.37
C GLY A 71 -21.16 -6.81 4.69
N PHE A 72 -20.31 -7.12 3.72
CA PHE A 72 -20.28 -8.45 3.12
C PHE A 72 -19.70 -9.49 4.11
N PRO A 73 -20.32 -10.68 4.23
CA PRO A 73 -19.87 -11.73 5.16
C PRO A 73 -18.52 -12.35 4.78
N TYR A 74 -18.09 -12.20 3.53
CA TYR A 74 -16.80 -12.65 3.02
C TYR A 74 -16.36 -11.76 1.85
N ILE A 75 -15.06 -11.79 1.54
CA ILE A 75 -14.51 -11.10 0.38
C ILE A 75 -14.98 -11.87 -0.86
N LYS A 76 -15.73 -11.20 -1.73
CA LYS A 76 -16.24 -11.76 -2.98
C LYS A 76 -15.63 -10.98 -4.14
N THR A 77 -14.92 -11.66 -5.02
CA THR A 77 -14.29 -11.06 -6.20
C THR A 77 -15.12 -11.36 -7.44
N LEU A 78 -14.87 -10.64 -8.55
CA LEU A 78 -15.52 -10.93 -9.83
C LEU A 78 -15.23 -12.36 -10.32
N ALA A 79 -14.08 -12.94 -9.93
CA ALA A 79 -13.73 -14.32 -10.25
C ALA A 79 -14.63 -15.36 -9.55
N ASP A 80 -15.26 -14.97 -8.44
CA ASP A 80 -16.18 -15.82 -7.69
C ASP A 80 -17.65 -15.68 -8.18
N PHE A 81 -17.89 -14.88 -9.23
CA PHE A 81 -19.24 -14.68 -9.76
C PHE A 81 -19.68 -15.90 -10.58
N ASP A 82 -20.82 -16.48 -10.20
CA ASP A 82 -21.47 -17.55 -10.94
C ASP A 82 -22.30 -16.95 -12.09
N TRP A 83 -21.75 -17.02 -13.31
CA TRP A 83 -22.40 -16.52 -14.51
C TRP A 83 -23.62 -17.35 -14.93
N ASP A 84 -23.65 -18.64 -14.57
CA ASP A 84 -24.76 -19.53 -14.89
C ASP A 84 -25.98 -19.24 -14.00
N PHE A 85 -25.74 -18.74 -12.78
CA PHE A 85 -26.79 -18.27 -11.88
C PHE A 85 -27.57 -17.05 -12.43
N GLN A 86 -26.89 -16.15 -13.16
CA GLN A 86 -27.52 -14.98 -13.77
C GLN A 86 -27.08 -14.79 -15.24
N PRO A 87 -27.69 -15.55 -16.18
CA PRO A 87 -27.27 -15.54 -17.58
C PRO A 87 -27.66 -14.27 -18.34
N SER A 88 -28.53 -13.41 -17.78
CA SER A 88 -28.91 -12.14 -18.41
C SER A 88 -27.82 -11.07 -18.33
N VAL A 89 -26.81 -11.24 -17.47
CA VAL A 89 -25.72 -10.28 -17.33
C VAL A 89 -24.70 -10.49 -18.46
N PRO A 90 -24.37 -9.45 -19.26
CA PRO A 90 -23.45 -9.57 -20.37
C PRO A 90 -22.00 -9.71 -19.88
N ARG A 91 -21.56 -10.95 -19.66
CA ARG A 91 -20.22 -11.29 -19.13
C ARG A 91 -19.09 -10.54 -19.83
N GLY A 92 -19.07 -10.52 -21.17
CA GLY A 92 -17.99 -9.86 -21.92
C GLY A 92 -17.88 -8.36 -21.62
N LYS A 93 -19.02 -7.66 -21.43
CA LYS A 93 -19.02 -6.24 -21.06
C LYS A 93 -18.53 -6.04 -19.63
N VAL A 94 -18.90 -6.91 -18.71
CA VAL A 94 -18.42 -6.83 -17.32
C VAL A 94 -16.92 -7.11 -17.24
N GLU A 95 -16.42 -8.11 -17.97
CA GLU A 95 -14.99 -8.42 -18.05
C GLU A 95 -14.19 -7.28 -18.69
N GLU A 96 -14.70 -6.63 -19.75
CA GLU A 96 -14.08 -5.43 -20.32
C GLU A 96 -13.99 -4.31 -19.28
N LEU A 97 -15.09 -4.00 -18.58
CA LEU A 97 -15.09 -2.97 -17.55
C LEU A 97 -14.18 -3.30 -16.38
N ALA A 98 -13.99 -4.59 -16.06
CA ALA A 98 -13.09 -5.03 -15.01
C ALA A 98 -11.60 -4.73 -15.32
N THR A 99 -11.25 -4.52 -16.60
CA THR A 99 -9.89 -4.07 -16.98
C THR A 99 -9.63 -2.61 -16.59
N LEU A 100 -10.68 -1.83 -16.30
CA LEU A 100 -10.62 -0.40 -16.01
C LEU A 100 -10.05 0.47 -17.15
N ARG A 101 -9.91 -0.05 -18.37
CA ARG A 101 -9.37 0.67 -19.53
C ARG A 101 -10.10 1.99 -19.82
N PHE A 102 -11.41 2.03 -19.60
CA PHE A 102 -12.20 3.26 -19.76
C PHE A 102 -11.73 4.42 -18.86
N LEU A 103 -11.05 4.14 -17.74
CA LEU A 103 -10.41 5.18 -16.91
C LEU A 103 -9.17 5.77 -17.57
N GLU A 104 -8.39 4.94 -18.28
CA GLU A 104 -7.21 5.38 -19.02
C GLU A 104 -7.61 6.23 -20.22
N ASP A 105 -8.68 5.84 -20.90
CA ASP A 105 -9.22 6.52 -22.09
C ASP A 105 -10.12 7.74 -21.72
N ALA A 106 -10.38 7.97 -20.43
CA ALA A 106 -11.28 9.01 -19.92
C ALA A 106 -12.70 8.96 -20.53
N GLU A 107 -13.22 7.76 -20.75
CA GLU A 107 -14.53 7.53 -21.35
C GLU A 107 -15.64 7.39 -20.30
N ASN A 108 -16.85 7.83 -20.66
CA ASN A 108 -18.04 7.69 -19.82
C ASN A 108 -18.69 6.32 -20.03
N VAL A 109 -18.93 5.59 -18.95
CA VAL A 109 -19.65 4.31 -18.96
C VAL A 109 -21.07 4.49 -18.43
N LEU A 110 -22.07 4.15 -19.25
CA LEU A 110 -23.48 4.07 -18.86
C LEU A 110 -23.98 2.63 -19.09
N LEU A 111 -24.63 2.07 -18.06
CA LEU A 111 -25.11 0.69 -18.00
C LEU A 111 -26.61 0.63 -17.84
#